data_AF-A0A6A8M9A3-F1
#
_entry.id   AF-A0A6A8M9A3-F1
#
_cell.length_a   1.000
_cell.length_b   1.000
_cell.length_c   1.000
_cell.angle_alpha   90.00
_cell.angle_beta   90.00
_cell.angle_gamma   90.00
#
_symmetry.space_group_name_H-M   'P 1'
#
loop_
_entity.id
_entity.type
_entity.pdbx_description
1 polymer ?
#
loop_
_entity_poly.entity_id
_entity_poly.type
_entity_poly.pdbx_seq_one_letter_code
_entity_poly.pdbx_strand_id
1 'polypeptide(L)'
;MNIVLVVGTIVVYMVGMIAIGVSVSKKNKSTDVFYLGGRQLGPFVTAMSAEASDMSSWLLMGLPGVALFGVIGGGGTFAEAFWTAAGLAVGTYLNWLIVAKPLRIYSEHIEANTIPDFFSNRYGEKKGVLLAISAIIIVIFFVPYTASGFASVGKLFNTLFGVDYHVVMIIGALVIALYTILGGFLASSFTDFVQSIIMTIALAVVLWFCISTGGGWHDAINAPNKIVPGYYNLNAPDGSYTPLTIISNFAWGLGYCGMPHILLRFMAIADDKKIKVSRRIASTWVVISMGVAVLIGVLGYAVAKNEGYLGMSNFDPERIIVYIADTISKINPFAAIIGGLILSGILASTMSTASGQMLAASSSVSENLVHRFFYKDMPAKKGILIARITVLGITILGCIFAWNPDSSIFRIVSFAWAGFGASFGPLMLCSLFWRKTNLKGAVAGVLSGGIMIFVWKFLIAPLGGVFGIYELLPSFVFGLIVIIIVSLATGGPDEEVAKKFDEVMAVRKSGISIAEDIANVEK
;
A
#
# COMPACT_ATOMS: atom_id res chain seq x y z
N MET A 1 -26.19 -17.38 -12.41
CA MET A 1 -24.73 -17.12 -12.57
C MET A 1 -24.16 -18.26 -13.39
N ASN A 2 -23.46 -17.99 -14.49
CA ASN A 2 -22.66 -19.02 -15.17
C ASN A 2 -21.38 -19.27 -14.36
N ILE A 3 -21.54 -19.95 -13.22
CA ILE A 3 -20.50 -20.13 -12.20
C ILE A 3 -19.22 -20.72 -12.78
N VAL A 4 -19.35 -21.65 -13.72
CA VAL A 4 -18.23 -22.29 -14.42
C VAL A 4 -17.39 -21.28 -15.19
N LEU A 5 -18.01 -20.29 -15.85
CA LEU A 5 -17.29 -19.26 -16.61
C LEU A 5 -16.62 -18.22 -15.71
N VAL A 6 -17.28 -17.85 -14.61
CA VAL A 6 -16.71 -16.95 -13.61
C VAL A 6 -15.47 -17.58 -12.97
N VAL A 7 -15.61 -18.80 -12.44
CA VAL A 7 -14.51 -19.55 -11.83
C VAL A 7 -13.43 -19.85 -12.86
N GLY A 8 -13.80 -20.24 -14.08
CA GLY A 8 -12.86 -20.48 -15.17
C GLY A 8 -12.00 -19.25 -15.47
N THR A 9 -12.59 -18.06 -15.52
CA THR A 9 -11.87 -16.80 -15.71
C THR A 9 -10.88 -16.55 -14.57
N ILE A 10 -11.31 -16.72 -13.31
CA ILE A 10 -10.45 -16.55 -12.13
C ILE A 10 -9.28 -17.54 -12.16
N VAL A 11 -9.54 -18.82 -12.49
CA VAL A 11 -8.49 -19.84 -12.60
C VAL A 11 -7.49 -19.50 -13.70
N VAL A 12 -7.96 -19.07 -14.88
CA VAL A 12 -7.07 -18.62 -15.97
C VAL A 12 -6.21 -17.45 -15.53
N TYR A 13 -6.79 -16.47 -14.83
CA TYR A 13 -6.05 -15.36 -14.23
C TYR A 13 -4.97 -15.85 -13.26
N MET A 14 -5.32 -16.70 -12.30
CA MET A 14 -4.39 -17.21 -11.27
C MET A 14 -3.25 -18.01 -11.90
N VAL A 15 -3.55 -18.90 -12.85
CA VAL A 15 -2.54 -19.67 -13.60
C VAL A 15 -1.63 -18.73 -14.39
N GLY A 16 -2.18 -17.69 -15.02
CA GLY A 16 -1.40 -16.67 -15.72
C GLY A 16 -0.41 -15.94 -14.80
N MET A 17 -0.84 -15.54 -13.59
CA MET A 17 0.04 -14.88 -12.62
C MET A 17 1.16 -15.81 -12.14
N ILE A 18 0.83 -17.07 -11.85
CA ILE A 18 1.82 -18.08 -11.47
C ILE A 18 2.81 -18.31 -12.62
N ALA A 19 2.35 -18.42 -13.86
CA ALA A 19 3.20 -18.62 -15.03
C ALA A 19 4.18 -17.46 -15.25
N ILE A 20 3.72 -16.21 -15.12
CA ILE A 20 4.57 -15.01 -15.18
C ILE A 20 5.59 -15.05 -14.04
N GLY A 21 5.14 -15.31 -12.80
CA GLY A 21 6.00 -15.36 -11.64
C GLY A 21 7.10 -16.41 -11.76
N VAL A 22 6.76 -17.64 -12.18
CA VAL A 22 7.72 -18.72 -12.42
C VAL A 22 8.70 -18.35 -13.53
N SER A 23 8.22 -17.76 -14.64
CA SER A 23 9.07 -17.39 -15.77
C SER A 23 10.11 -16.32 -15.40
N VAL A 24 9.73 -15.37 -14.56
CA VAL A 24 10.63 -14.31 -14.07
C VAL A 24 11.56 -14.83 -12.97
N SER A 25 11.06 -15.70 -12.08
CA SER A 25 11.82 -16.25 -10.95
C SER A 25 13.04 -17.10 -11.36
N LYS A 26 13.03 -17.69 -12.58
CA LYS A 26 14.19 -18.40 -13.16
C LYS A 26 15.45 -17.54 -13.29
N LYS A 27 15.31 -16.21 -13.16
CA LYS A 27 16.42 -15.24 -13.18
C LYS A 27 17.00 -14.94 -11.79
N ASN A 28 16.39 -15.43 -10.70
CA ASN A 28 16.83 -15.19 -9.32
C ASN A 28 18.03 -16.09 -8.96
N LYS A 29 19.25 -15.59 -9.12
CA LYS A 29 20.49 -16.34 -8.79
C LYS A 29 21.24 -15.84 -7.55
N SER A 30 20.83 -14.72 -6.95
CA SER A 30 21.44 -14.12 -5.74
C SER A 30 20.41 -13.47 -4.81
N THR A 31 20.79 -13.20 -3.57
CA THR A 31 19.96 -12.54 -2.54
C THR A 31 19.59 -11.10 -2.91
N ASP A 32 20.51 -10.35 -3.53
CA ASP A 32 20.24 -8.98 -4.00
C ASP A 32 19.15 -8.93 -5.07
N VAL A 33 19.15 -9.93 -5.96
CA VAL A 33 18.11 -10.10 -6.98
C VAL A 33 16.79 -10.54 -6.34
N PHE A 34 16.83 -11.30 -5.25
CA PHE A 34 15.62 -11.72 -4.54
C PHE A 34 14.92 -10.57 -3.80
N TYR A 35 15.68 -9.67 -3.17
CA TYR A 35 15.12 -8.58 -2.34
C TYR A 35 14.87 -7.27 -3.09
N LEU A 36 15.76 -6.88 -4.02
CA LEU A 36 15.66 -5.62 -4.77
C LEU A 36 15.57 -5.82 -6.29
N GLY A 37 15.57 -7.07 -6.75
CA GLY A 37 15.51 -7.35 -8.19
C GLY A 37 16.78 -6.90 -8.94
N GLY A 38 17.90 -6.63 -8.25
CA GLY A 38 19.14 -6.20 -8.89
C GLY A 38 19.05 -4.83 -9.59
N ARG A 39 18.14 -3.94 -9.14
CA ARG A 39 17.95 -2.59 -9.69
C ARG A 39 17.75 -2.56 -11.21
N GLN A 40 16.92 -3.47 -11.74
CA GLN A 40 16.73 -3.62 -13.19
C GLN A 40 15.32 -3.23 -13.68
N LEU A 41 14.49 -2.61 -12.84
CA LEU A 41 13.12 -2.30 -13.24
C LEU A 41 13.08 -1.17 -14.28
N GLY A 42 12.31 -1.39 -15.35
CA GLY A 42 11.95 -0.36 -16.31
C GLY A 42 10.89 0.61 -15.75
N PRO A 43 10.69 1.78 -16.37
CA PRO A 43 9.82 2.82 -15.82
C PRO A 43 8.35 2.41 -15.66
N PHE A 44 7.81 1.67 -16.63
CA PHE A 44 6.42 1.19 -16.58
C PHE A 44 6.20 0.19 -15.45
N VAL A 45 7.08 -0.80 -15.34
CA VAL A 45 7.00 -1.81 -14.28
C VAL A 45 7.21 -1.16 -12.92
N THR A 46 8.15 -0.21 -12.80
CA THR A 46 8.37 0.53 -11.54
C THR A 46 7.12 1.29 -11.12
N ALA A 47 6.52 2.07 -12.04
CA ALA A 47 5.32 2.85 -11.76
C ALA A 47 4.16 1.95 -11.36
N MET A 48 3.76 1.03 -12.24
CA MET A 48 2.57 0.23 -12.00
C MET A 48 2.76 -0.78 -10.87
N SER A 49 3.97 -1.30 -10.63
CA SER A 49 4.21 -2.15 -9.46
C SER A 49 4.12 -1.38 -8.16
N ALA A 50 4.66 -0.15 -8.11
CA ALA A 50 4.52 0.69 -6.93
C ALA A 50 3.04 0.98 -6.64
N GLU A 51 2.29 1.41 -7.66
CA GLU A 51 0.89 1.79 -7.47
C GLU A 51 -0.05 0.59 -7.31
N ALA A 52 0.19 -0.55 -7.94
CA ALA A 52 -0.64 -1.75 -7.71
C ALA A 52 -0.32 -2.44 -6.38
N SER A 53 0.90 -2.30 -5.87
CA SER A 53 1.23 -2.73 -4.51
C SER A 53 0.64 -1.78 -3.45
N ASP A 54 0.50 -0.50 -3.77
CA ASP A 54 -0.16 0.49 -2.93
C ASP A 54 -1.69 0.34 -2.91
N MET A 55 -2.26 0.18 -4.10
CA MET A 55 -3.69 -0.01 -4.30
C MET A 55 -4.08 -1.46 -4.02
N SER A 56 -4.24 -1.76 -2.74
CA SER A 56 -4.76 -3.04 -2.26
C SER A 56 -6.25 -3.21 -2.60
N SER A 57 -6.88 -4.25 -2.07
CA SER A 57 -8.35 -4.38 -2.05
C SER A 57 -9.07 -3.15 -1.48
N TRP A 58 -8.41 -2.32 -0.68
CA TRP A 58 -8.95 -1.04 -0.22
C TRP A 58 -9.40 -0.14 -1.39
N LEU A 59 -8.73 -0.14 -2.55
CA LEU A 59 -9.14 0.65 -3.71
C LEU A 59 -10.47 0.15 -4.30
N LEU A 60 -10.65 -1.16 -4.40
CA LEU A 60 -11.81 -1.79 -5.05
C LEU A 60 -12.96 -2.11 -4.10
N MET A 61 -12.73 -2.15 -2.80
CA MET A 61 -13.73 -2.50 -1.79
C MET A 61 -13.87 -1.40 -0.75
N GLY A 62 -12.77 -1.04 -0.08
CA GLY A 62 -12.78 -0.07 1.02
C GLY A 62 -13.26 1.33 0.62
N LEU A 63 -12.59 1.98 -0.34
CA LEU A 63 -12.86 3.36 -0.75
C LEU A 63 -14.26 3.55 -1.37
N PRO A 64 -14.74 2.69 -2.29
CA PRO A 64 -16.13 2.73 -2.73
C PRO A 64 -17.10 2.52 -1.56
N GLY A 65 -16.76 1.60 -0.64
CA GLY A 65 -17.53 1.35 0.58
C GLY A 65 -17.69 2.58 1.45
N VAL A 66 -16.61 3.31 1.73
CA VAL A 66 -16.64 4.55 2.54
C VAL A 66 -17.57 5.60 1.94
N ALA A 67 -17.52 5.81 0.62
CA ALA A 67 -18.44 6.72 -0.05
C ALA A 67 -19.89 6.24 0.12
N LEU A 68 -20.17 4.95 -0.13
CA LEU A 68 -21.52 4.39 -0.04
C LEU A 68 -22.07 4.36 1.40
N PHE A 69 -21.24 4.11 2.41
CA PHE A 69 -21.62 4.17 3.83
C PHE A 69 -22.21 5.53 4.22
N GLY A 70 -21.73 6.62 3.59
CA GLY A 70 -22.25 7.97 3.80
C GLY A 70 -23.68 8.17 3.34
N VAL A 71 -24.20 7.30 2.48
CA VAL A 71 -25.60 7.34 2.03
C VAL A 71 -26.52 6.52 2.93
N ILE A 72 -26.01 5.42 3.49
CA ILE A 72 -26.84 4.43 4.20
C ILE A 72 -26.66 4.40 5.73
N GLY A 73 -25.78 5.25 6.29
CA GLY A 73 -25.66 5.46 7.74
C GLY A 73 -24.67 4.54 8.48
N GLY A 74 -23.57 4.12 7.85
CA GLY A 74 -22.65 3.11 8.40
C GLY A 74 -21.21 3.55 8.73
N GLY A 75 -20.96 4.83 9.02
CA GLY A 75 -19.65 5.28 9.56
C GLY A 75 -18.60 5.73 8.54
N GLY A 76 -19.03 6.29 7.41
CA GLY A 76 -18.19 6.98 6.42
C GLY A 76 -18.95 8.13 5.75
N THR A 77 -18.28 8.97 4.96
CA THR A 77 -18.92 10.04 4.16
C THR A 77 -18.28 10.20 2.79
N PHE A 78 -18.98 10.84 1.85
CA PHE A 78 -18.36 11.28 0.60
C PHE A 78 -17.15 12.19 0.85
N ALA A 79 -17.24 13.09 1.83
CA ALA A 79 -16.13 13.97 2.21
C ALA A 79 -14.91 13.18 2.69
N GLU A 80 -15.10 12.09 3.45
CA GLU A 80 -14.02 11.19 3.85
C GLU A 80 -13.33 10.59 2.64
N ALA A 81 -14.11 9.93 1.77
CA ALA A 81 -13.60 9.27 0.58
C ALA A 81 -12.88 10.27 -0.33
N PHE A 82 -13.45 11.47 -0.52
CA PHE A 82 -12.87 12.52 -1.34
C PHE A 82 -11.56 13.05 -0.77
N TRP A 83 -11.52 13.45 0.51
CA TRP A 83 -10.32 14.05 1.11
C TRP A 83 -9.19 13.04 1.27
N THR A 84 -9.50 11.79 1.62
CA THR A 84 -8.53 10.70 1.58
C THR A 84 -7.98 10.51 0.16
N ALA A 85 -8.85 10.50 -0.86
CA ALA A 85 -8.43 10.34 -2.24
C ALA A 85 -7.58 11.51 -2.78
N ALA A 86 -7.99 12.74 -2.47
CA ALA A 86 -7.25 13.94 -2.84
C ALA A 86 -5.88 13.97 -2.15
N GLY A 87 -5.84 13.64 -0.85
CA GLY A 87 -4.61 13.54 -0.07
C GLY A 87 -3.66 12.51 -0.66
N LEU A 88 -4.15 11.33 -1.02
CA LEU A 88 -3.35 10.29 -1.65
C LEU A 88 -2.88 10.68 -3.05
N ALA A 89 -3.73 11.25 -3.91
CA ALA A 89 -3.31 11.71 -5.23
C ALA A 89 -2.17 12.73 -5.17
N VAL A 90 -2.27 13.71 -4.26
CA VAL A 90 -1.22 14.71 -4.03
C VAL A 90 0.01 14.05 -3.40
N GLY A 91 -0.19 13.18 -2.41
CA GLY A 91 0.85 12.41 -1.73
C GLY A 91 1.68 11.56 -2.70
N THR A 92 1.05 10.81 -3.61
CA THR A 92 1.72 10.03 -4.66
C THR A 92 2.59 10.93 -5.51
N TYR A 93 2.00 12.00 -6.05
CA TYR A 93 2.73 12.92 -6.93
C TYR A 93 3.93 13.54 -6.23
N LEU A 94 3.76 14.00 -4.99
CA LEU A 94 4.84 14.54 -4.18
C LEU A 94 5.88 13.47 -3.88
N ASN A 95 5.51 12.28 -3.39
CA ASN A 95 6.45 11.21 -3.08
C ASN A 95 7.33 10.85 -4.30
N TRP A 96 6.74 10.74 -5.49
CA TRP A 96 7.51 10.53 -6.72
C TRP A 96 8.38 11.73 -7.12
N LEU A 97 7.89 12.96 -6.89
CA LEU A 97 8.63 14.19 -7.22
C LEU A 97 9.82 14.41 -6.30
N ILE A 98 9.62 14.20 -4.99
CA ILE A 98 10.58 14.56 -3.95
C ILE A 98 11.38 13.35 -3.45
N VAL A 99 10.78 12.19 -3.18
CA VAL A 99 11.45 11.05 -2.51
C VAL A 99 12.09 10.08 -3.50
N ALA A 100 11.42 9.75 -4.61
CA ALA A 100 11.84 8.64 -5.48
C ALA A 100 13.28 8.75 -6.01
N LYS A 101 13.64 9.87 -6.64
CA LYS A 101 14.98 10.07 -7.20
C LYS A 101 16.07 10.15 -6.11
N PRO A 102 15.90 10.94 -5.04
CA PRO A 102 16.88 10.98 -3.95
C PRO A 102 17.11 9.63 -3.29
N LEU A 103 16.03 8.89 -3.01
CA LEU A 103 16.14 7.56 -2.41
C LEU A 103 16.86 6.58 -3.33
N ARG A 104 16.57 6.61 -4.64
CA ARG A 104 17.23 5.74 -5.62
C ARG A 104 18.75 5.96 -5.66
N ILE A 105 19.19 7.22 -5.70
CA ILE A 105 20.61 7.59 -5.76
C ILE A 105 21.30 7.27 -4.42
N TYR A 106 20.69 7.69 -3.30
CA TYR A 106 21.27 7.52 -1.98
C TYR A 106 21.42 6.04 -1.64
N SER A 107 20.36 5.24 -1.84
CA SER A 107 20.40 3.81 -1.55
C SER A 107 21.46 3.04 -2.36
N GLU A 108 21.76 3.47 -3.59
CA GLU A 108 22.84 2.87 -4.39
C GLU A 108 24.21 3.22 -3.84
N HIS A 109 24.41 4.51 -3.53
CA HIS A 109 25.67 5.00 -2.97
C HIS A 109 26.05 4.37 -1.62
N ILE A 110 25.06 3.86 -0.87
CA ILE A 110 25.28 3.18 0.41
C ILE A 110 25.00 1.67 0.36
N GLU A 111 24.82 1.12 -0.84
CA GLU A 111 24.57 -0.30 -1.09
C GLU A 111 23.44 -0.89 -0.22
N ALA A 112 22.36 -0.12 -0.08
CA ALA A 112 21.18 -0.56 0.66
C ALA A 112 20.24 -1.35 -0.25
N ASN A 113 19.87 -2.54 0.21
CA ASN A 113 18.94 -3.44 -0.47
C ASN A 113 17.55 -3.46 0.16
N THR A 114 17.44 -3.14 1.46
CA THR A 114 16.17 -2.92 2.15
C THR A 114 16.02 -1.49 2.68
N ILE A 115 14.82 -1.12 3.11
CA ILE A 115 14.57 0.17 3.78
C ILE A 115 15.23 0.22 5.17
N PRO A 116 15.17 -0.83 6.01
CA PRO A 116 16.00 -0.89 7.22
C PRO A 116 17.50 -0.76 6.93
N ASP A 117 18.02 -1.38 5.86
CA ASP A 117 19.42 -1.19 5.46
C ASP A 117 19.71 0.26 5.11
N PHE A 118 18.82 0.90 4.34
CA PHE A 118 18.95 2.30 3.98
C PHE A 118 19.07 3.17 5.23
N PHE A 119 18.18 3.01 6.21
CA PHE A 119 18.23 3.77 7.45
C PHE A 119 19.50 3.50 8.25
N SER A 120 19.87 2.23 8.45
CA SER A 120 21.06 1.87 9.23
C SER A 120 22.35 2.39 8.58
N ASN A 121 22.52 2.14 7.27
CA ASN A 121 23.71 2.54 6.51
C ASN A 121 23.79 4.07 6.37
N ARG A 122 22.66 4.77 6.23
CA ARG A 122 22.59 6.25 6.17
C ARG A 122 23.20 6.90 7.40
N TYR A 123 23.04 6.28 8.57
CA TYR A 123 23.52 6.81 9.85
C TYR A 123 24.78 6.12 10.37
N GLY A 124 25.51 5.37 9.52
CA GLY A 124 26.79 4.74 9.87
C GLY A 124 26.69 3.75 11.02
N GLU A 125 25.52 3.13 11.22
CA GLU A 125 25.26 2.33 12.41
C GLU A 125 26.02 0.99 12.38
N LYS A 126 26.74 0.70 13.47
CA LYS A 126 27.52 -0.55 13.62
C LYS A 126 26.81 -1.63 14.45
N LYS A 127 25.90 -1.23 15.34
CA LYS A 127 25.19 -2.12 16.28
C LYS A 127 23.88 -2.69 15.73
N GLY A 128 23.37 -2.16 14.62
CA GLY A 128 22.12 -2.60 13.98
C GLY A 128 20.86 -2.39 14.82
N VAL A 129 20.83 -1.42 15.72
CA VAL A 129 19.66 -1.11 16.57
C VAL A 129 18.53 -0.51 15.73
N LEU A 130 18.81 0.52 14.94
CA LEU A 130 17.83 1.12 14.04
C LEU A 130 17.36 0.09 13.01
N LEU A 131 18.29 -0.71 12.51
CA LEU A 131 18.01 -1.84 11.61
C LEU A 131 17.00 -2.84 12.21
N ALA A 132 17.23 -3.30 13.46
CA ALA A 132 16.33 -4.21 14.16
C ALA A 132 14.97 -3.58 14.49
N ILE A 133 14.96 -2.32 14.97
CA ILE A 133 13.73 -1.59 15.28
C ILE A 133 12.87 -1.42 14.03
N SER A 134 13.48 -1.02 12.91
CA SER A 134 12.77 -0.90 11.64
C SER A 134 12.21 -2.25 11.19
N ALA A 135 12.96 -3.36 11.32
CA ALA A 135 12.45 -4.68 10.99
C ALA A 135 11.24 -5.10 11.86
N ILE A 136 11.27 -4.80 13.16
CA ILE A 136 10.16 -5.10 14.08
C ILE A 136 8.91 -4.28 13.72
N ILE A 137 9.06 -2.97 13.48
CA ILE A 137 7.96 -2.08 13.07
C ILE A 137 7.34 -2.54 11.75
N ILE A 138 8.17 -3.02 10.82
CA ILE A 138 7.71 -3.61 9.57
C ILE A 138 6.77 -4.80 9.82
N VAL A 139 7.15 -5.73 10.70
CA VAL A 139 6.29 -6.87 11.04
C VAL A 139 5.01 -6.40 11.73
N ILE A 140 5.10 -5.49 12.71
CA ILE A 140 3.94 -4.99 13.47
C ILE A 140 2.86 -4.40 12.57
N PHE A 141 3.23 -3.59 11.58
CA PHE A 141 2.25 -2.91 10.73
C PHE A 141 1.92 -3.66 9.44
N PHE A 142 2.78 -4.53 8.91
CA PHE A 142 2.41 -5.36 7.76
C PHE A 142 1.49 -6.53 8.09
N VAL A 143 1.49 -7.05 9.32
CA VAL A 143 0.51 -8.08 9.74
C VAL A 143 -0.94 -7.59 9.58
N PRO A 144 -1.38 -6.48 10.21
CA PRO A 144 -2.74 -5.98 10.04
C PRO A 144 -2.99 -5.53 8.59
N TYR A 145 -2.00 -4.96 7.90
CA TYR A 145 -2.19 -4.60 6.49
C TYR A 145 -2.47 -5.85 5.63
N THR A 146 -1.68 -6.91 5.78
CA THR A 146 -1.89 -8.18 5.07
C THR A 146 -3.24 -8.81 5.45
N ALA A 147 -3.65 -8.68 6.72
CA ALA A 147 -4.95 -9.16 7.19
C ALA A 147 -6.13 -8.55 6.41
N SER A 148 -6.06 -7.26 6.07
CA SER A 148 -7.09 -6.62 5.25
C SER A 148 -7.26 -7.29 3.87
N GLY A 149 -6.15 -7.75 3.29
CA GLY A 149 -6.16 -8.53 2.04
C GLY A 149 -6.86 -9.87 2.21
N PHE A 150 -6.53 -10.62 3.27
CA PHE A 150 -7.18 -11.90 3.56
C PHE A 150 -8.67 -11.73 3.83
N ALA A 151 -9.06 -10.69 4.58
CA ALA A 151 -10.47 -10.36 4.79
C ALA A 151 -11.19 -10.06 3.47
N SER A 152 -10.52 -9.40 2.53
CA SER A 152 -11.10 -9.09 1.22
C SER A 152 -11.36 -10.36 0.39
N VAL A 153 -10.43 -11.32 0.40
CA VAL A 153 -10.65 -12.65 -0.19
C VAL A 153 -11.83 -13.34 0.48
N GLY A 154 -11.85 -13.33 1.81
CA GLY A 154 -12.94 -13.86 2.64
C GLY A 154 -14.30 -13.35 2.17
N LYS A 155 -14.45 -12.01 2.14
CA LYS A 155 -15.67 -11.32 1.71
C LYS A 155 -16.03 -11.62 0.25
N LEU A 156 -15.05 -11.63 -0.65
CA LEU A 156 -15.25 -11.90 -2.09
C LEU A 156 -15.89 -13.27 -2.32
N PHE A 157 -15.22 -14.34 -1.88
CA PHE A 157 -15.67 -15.70 -2.15
C PHE A 157 -16.92 -16.07 -1.34
N ASN A 158 -17.06 -15.54 -0.11
CA ASN A 158 -18.27 -15.72 0.69
C ASN A 158 -19.50 -15.14 -0.02
N THR A 159 -19.38 -13.95 -0.59
CA THR A 159 -20.49 -13.27 -1.26
C THR A 159 -20.93 -13.97 -2.54
N LEU A 160 -19.96 -14.48 -3.32
CA LEU A 160 -20.25 -15.07 -4.63
C LEU A 160 -20.77 -16.51 -4.54
N PHE A 161 -20.18 -17.30 -3.64
CA PHE A 161 -20.39 -18.75 -3.61
C PHE A 161 -21.14 -19.21 -2.37
N GLY A 162 -21.40 -18.32 -1.41
CA GLY A 162 -22.03 -18.68 -0.13
C GLY A 162 -21.16 -19.59 0.75
N VAL A 163 -19.88 -19.77 0.40
CA VAL A 163 -18.94 -20.58 1.18
C VAL A 163 -18.59 -19.83 2.47
N ASP A 164 -18.32 -20.57 3.54
CA ASP A 164 -17.88 -20.01 4.82
C ASP A 164 -16.69 -19.04 4.64
N TYR A 165 -16.79 -17.88 5.27
CA TYR A 165 -15.81 -16.79 5.19
C TYR A 165 -14.42 -17.26 5.64
N HIS A 166 -14.33 -17.98 6.75
CA HIS A 166 -13.05 -18.39 7.33
C HIS A 166 -12.36 -19.40 6.43
N VAL A 167 -13.11 -20.35 5.86
CA VAL A 167 -12.56 -21.35 4.92
C VAL A 167 -11.92 -20.67 3.71
N VAL A 168 -12.64 -19.78 3.03
CA VAL A 168 -12.12 -19.14 1.81
C VAL A 168 -11.04 -18.11 2.10
N MET A 169 -11.11 -17.43 3.25
CA MET A 169 -10.04 -16.57 3.77
C MET A 169 -8.74 -17.37 3.95
N ILE A 170 -8.79 -18.51 4.66
CA ILE A 170 -7.60 -19.35 4.92
C ILE A 170 -7.03 -19.89 3.61
N ILE A 171 -7.88 -20.41 2.70
CA ILE A 171 -7.43 -20.94 1.41
C ILE A 171 -6.73 -19.85 0.59
N GLY A 172 -7.31 -18.66 0.47
CA GLY A 172 -6.68 -17.59 -0.30
C GLY A 172 -5.42 -17.04 0.37
N ALA A 173 -5.37 -16.98 1.70
CA ALA A 173 -4.17 -16.61 2.44
C ALA A 173 -3.00 -17.59 2.17
N LEU A 174 -3.28 -18.90 2.13
CA LEU A 174 -2.31 -19.93 1.76
C LEU A 174 -1.84 -19.77 0.31
N VAL A 175 -2.75 -19.51 -0.63
CA VAL A 175 -2.39 -19.29 -2.03
C VAL A 175 -1.48 -18.07 -2.19
N ILE A 176 -1.81 -16.95 -1.54
CA ILE A 176 -0.99 -15.73 -1.54
C ILE A 176 0.39 -16.02 -0.95
N ALA A 177 0.46 -16.73 0.18
CA ALA A 177 1.72 -17.09 0.83
C ALA A 177 2.61 -17.95 -0.08
N LEU A 178 2.04 -19.00 -0.69
CA LEU A 178 2.75 -19.89 -1.60
C LEU A 178 3.31 -19.15 -2.81
N TYR A 179 2.50 -18.30 -3.44
CA TYR A 179 2.94 -17.47 -4.56
C TYR A 179 4.08 -16.52 -4.17
N THR A 180 3.97 -15.87 -3.01
CA THR A 180 4.99 -14.93 -2.50
C THR A 180 6.33 -15.62 -2.27
N ILE A 181 6.31 -16.83 -1.69
CA ILE A 181 7.50 -17.64 -1.42
C ILE A 181 8.24 -18.03 -2.70
N LEU A 182 7.50 -18.26 -3.79
CA LEU A 182 8.06 -18.75 -5.06
C LEU A 182 8.57 -17.62 -5.96
N GLY A 183 7.96 -16.43 -5.92
CA GLY A 183 8.23 -15.35 -6.87
C GLY A 183 9.48 -14.50 -6.58
N GLY A 184 9.64 -14.02 -5.35
CA GLY A 184 10.63 -12.96 -5.03
C GLY A 184 10.28 -11.60 -5.66
N PHE A 185 11.14 -10.59 -5.45
CA PHE A 185 10.82 -9.18 -5.75
C PHE A 185 10.53 -8.94 -7.23
N LEU A 186 11.39 -9.42 -8.13
CA LEU A 186 11.24 -9.19 -9.56
C LEU A 186 9.94 -9.80 -10.10
N ALA A 187 9.62 -11.04 -9.71
CA ALA A 187 8.39 -11.69 -10.12
C ALA A 187 7.15 -10.92 -9.66
N SER A 188 7.14 -10.51 -8.38
CA SER A 188 6.09 -9.65 -7.81
C SER A 188 5.93 -8.37 -8.63
N SER A 189 7.02 -7.67 -8.96
CA SER A 189 6.91 -6.43 -9.74
C SER A 189 6.31 -6.62 -11.13
N PHE A 190 6.63 -7.72 -11.82
CA PHE A 190 6.05 -8.01 -13.14
C PHE A 190 4.60 -8.46 -13.07
N THR A 191 4.21 -9.24 -12.05
CA THR A 191 2.80 -9.57 -11.85
C THR A 191 1.99 -8.34 -11.47
N ASP A 192 2.52 -7.46 -10.62
CA ASP A 192 1.86 -6.22 -10.23
C ASP A 192 1.54 -5.35 -11.47
N PHE A 193 2.48 -5.26 -12.43
CA PHE A 193 2.25 -4.55 -13.68
C PHE A 193 1.04 -5.11 -14.44
N VAL A 194 0.94 -6.44 -14.58
CA VAL A 194 -0.22 -7.06 -15.27
C VAL A 194 -1.51 -6.93 -14.45
N GLN A 195 -1.42 -7.10 -13.13
CA GLN A 195 -2.54 -6.94 -12.19
C GLN A 195 -3.15 -5.54 -12.27
N SER A 196 -2.31 -4.50 -12.41
CA SER A 196 -2.77 -3.12 -12.56
C SER A 196 -3.65 -2.90 -13.79
N ILE A 197 -3.36 -3.60 -14.90
CA ILE A 197 -4.16 -3.52 -16.14
C ILE A 197 -5.52 -4.16 -15.92
N ILE A 198 -5.56 -5.33 -15.27
CA ILE A 198 -6.78 -6.05 -14.94
C ILE A 198 -7.67 -5.18 -14.02
N MET A 199 -7.06 -4.55 -13.01
CA MET A 199 -7.75 -3.62 -12.11
C MET A 199 -8.35 -2.42 -12.86
N THR A 200 -7.61 -1.82 -13.79
CA THR A 200 -8.11 -0.70 -14.61
C THR A 200 -9.32 -1.11 -15.44
N ILE A 201 -9.28 -2.28 -16.08
CA ILE A 201 -10.41 -2.80 -16.85
C ILE A 201 -11.60 -3.05 -15.93
N ALA A 202 -11.39 -3.68 -14.77
CA ALA A 202 -12.44 -3.93 -13.78
C ALA A 202 -13.15 -2.63 -13.36
N LEU A 203 -12.38 -1.59 -12.99
CA LEU A 203 -12.92 -0.28 -12.62
C LEU A 203 -13.73 0.37 -13.75
N ALA A 204 -13.21 0.34 -14.98
CA ALA A 204 -13.87 0.96 -16.13
C ALA A 204 -15.22 0.29 -16.44
N VAL A 205 -15.26 -1.05 -16.43
CA VAL A 205 -16.49 -1.82 -16.69
C VAL A 205 -17.51 -1.59 -15.58
N VAL A 206 -17.09 -1.64 -14.31
CA VAL A 206 -17.98 -1.44 -13.17
C VAL A 206 -18.57 -0.04 -13.17
N LEU A 207 -17.76 0.99 -13.44
CA LEU A 207 -18.24 2.36 -13.58
C LEU A 207 -19.30 2.48 -14.68
N TRP A 208 -19.02 1.92 -15.86
CA TRP A 208 -19.97 1.91 -16.97
C TRP A 208 -21.30 1.23 -16.58
N PHE A 209 -21.23 0.07 -15.92
CA PHE A 209 -22.41 -0.63 -15.44
C PHE A 209 -23.21 0.19 -14.43
N CYS A 210 -22.55 0.87 -13.48
CA CYS A 210 -23.23 1.75 -12.53
C CYS A 210 -24.01 2.87 -13.22
N ILE A 211 -23.44 3.46 -14.28
CA ILE A 211 -24.10 4.51 -15.06
C ILE A 211 -25.31 3.94 -15.81
N SER A 212 -25.15 2.79 -16.47
CA SER A 212 -26.22 2.18 -17.27
C SER A 212 -27.40 1.71 -16.41
N THR A 213 -27.14 0.99 -15.32
CA THR A 213 -28.18 0.43 -14.44
C THR A 213 -28.77 1.47 -13.49
N GLY A 214 -28.03 2.55 -13.21
CA GLY A 214 -28.49 3.67 -12.38
C GLY A 214 -29.44 4.66 -13.07
N GLY A 215 -29.92 4.37 -14.29
CA GLY A 215 -30.81 5.25 -15.06
C GLY A 215 -30.07 6.29 -15.92
N GLY A 216 -28.76 6.14 -16.10
CA GLY A 216 -27.89 7.12 -16.76
C GLY A 216 -27.14 8.00 -15.76
N TRP A 217 -26.15 8.76 -16.27
CA TRP A 217 -25.24 9.55 -15.43
C TRP A 217 -25.98 10.51 -14.49
N HIS A 218 -26.98 11.24 -15.02
CA HIS A 218 -27.71 12.26 -14.28
C HIS A 218 -28.51 11.67 -13.10
N ASP A 219 -29.19 10.55 -13.30
CA ASP A 219 -30.00 9.94 -12.26
C ASP A 219 -29.13 9.24 -11.21
N ALA A 220 -28.11 8.51 -11.66
CA ALA A 220 -27.20 7.78 -10.78
C ALA A 220 -26.42 8.73 -9.86
N ILE A 221 -25.88 9.84 -10.38
CA ILE A 221 -25.13 10.81 -9.57
C ILE A 221 -26.06 11.60 -8.63
N ASN A 222 -27.32 11.84 -8.99
CA ASN A 222 -28.22 12.59 -8.11
C ASN A 222 -28.89 11.72 -7.04
N ALA A 223 -28.85 10.38 -7.17
CA ALA A 223 -29.55 9.47 -6.25
C ALA A 223 -29.09 9.61 -4.79
N PRO A 224 -27.79 9.66 -4.44
CA PRO A 224 -27.34 9.88 -3.07
C PRO A 224 -27.83 11.19 -2.45
N ASN A 225 -27.79 12.29 -3.20
CA ASN A 225 -28.17 13.62 -2.71
C ASN A 225 -29.68 13.75 -2.43
N LYS A 226 -30.52 12.87 -3.01
CA LYS A 226 -31.96 12.77 -2.69
C LYS A 226 -32.21 12.12 -1.31
N ILE A 227 -31.26 11.31 -0.83
CA ILE A 227 -31.36 10.62 0.45
C ILE A 227 -30.70 11.44 1.55
N VAL A 228 -29.50 11.96 1.26
CA VAL A 228 -28.74 12.82 2.16
C VAL A 228 -28.58 14.17 1.49
N PRO A 229 -29.45 15.16 1.78
CA PRO A 229 -29.31 16.50 1.22
C PRO A 229 -27.94 17.09 1.54
N GLY A 230 -27.23 17.58 0.52
CA GLY A 230 -25.87 18.07 0.68
C GLY A 230 -24.81 16.97 0.74
N TYR A 231 -25.10 15.76 0.26
CA TYR A 231 -24.18 14.62 0.23
C TYR A 231 -22.78 14.96 -0.32
N TYR A 232 -22.72 15.82 -1.34
CA TYR A 232 -21.47 16.25 -1.98
C TYR A 232 -20.75 17.39 -1.26
N ASN A 233 -21.27 17.86 -0.11
CA ASN A 233 -20.61 18.89 0.67
C ASN A 233 -19.27 18.35 1.21
N LEU A 234 -18.17 18.99 0.82
CA LEU A 234 -16.82 18.61 1.26
C LEU A 234 -16.58 18.86 2.76
N ASN A 235 -17.46 19.62 3.40
CA ASN A 235 -17.48 19.81 4.86
C ASN A 235 -18.43 18.82 5.57
N ALA A 236 -18.85 17.76 4.85
CA ALA A 236 -19.95 16.88 5.20
C ALA A 236 -21.32 17.60 5.28
N PRO A 237 -22.44 16.88 5.06
CA PRO A 237 -23.78 17.47 5.08
C PRO A 237 -24.13 18.18 6.40
N ASP A 238 -23.63 17.66 7.52
CA ASP A 238 -23.84 18.17 8.88
C ASP A 238 -22.80 19.23 9.30
N GLY A 239 -21.84 19.57 8.44
CA GLY A 239 -20.76 20.50 8.75
C GLY A 239 -19.70 19.96 9.71
N SER A 240 -19.68 18.65 9.97
CA SER A 240 -18.73 18.02 10.91
C SER A 240 -17.26 18.11 10.48
N TYR A 241 -16.99 18.32 9.18
CA TYR A 241 -15.61 18.39 8.67
C TYR A 241 -15.07 19.81 8.78
N THR A 242 -14.44 20.08 9.92
CA THR A 242 -13.64 21.29 10.16
C THR A 242 -12.35 21.30 9.32
N PRO A 243 -11.66 22.45 9.16
CA PRO A 243 -10.37 22.51 8.48
C PRO A 243 -9.35 21.50 9.03
N LEU A 244 -9.36 21.25 10.35
CA LEU A 244 -8.49 20.27 10.99
C LEU A 244 -8.81 18.84 10.53
N THR A 245 -10.09 18.48 10.46
CA THR A 245 -10.54 17.15 10.00
C THR A 245 -10.18 16.94 8.53
N ILE A 246 -10.37 17.98 7.70
CA ILE A 246 -9.99 17.95 6.29
C ILE A 246 -8.49 17.72 6.12
N ILE A 247 -7.65 18.50 6.81
CA ILE A 247 -6.18 18.34 6.78
C ILE A 247 -5.78 16.96 7.27
N SER A 248 -6.47 16.44 8.30
CA SER A 248 -6.20 15.11 8.85
C SER A 248 -6.53 13.98 7.88
N ASN A 249 -7.66 14.03 7.17
CA ASN A 249 -7.99 13.05 6.13
C ASN A 249 -7.04 13.18 4.92
N PHE A 250 -6.69 14.40 4.55
CA PHE A 250 -5.70 14.67 3.51
C PHE A 250 -4.31 14.12 3.87
N ALA A 251 -4.00 14.00 5.16
CA ALA A 251 -2.71 13.50 5.65
C ALA A 251 -2.42 12.03 5.30
N TRP A 252 -3.40 11.26 4.79
CA TRP A 252 -3.11 9.97 4.15
C TRP A 252 -1.96 10.08 3.13
N GLY A 253 -1.86 11.19 2.40
CA GLY A 253 -0.75 11.45 1.48
C GLY A 253 0.64 11.45 2.13
N LEU A 254 0.75 11.76 3.43
CA LEU A 254 2.02 11.69 4.16
C LEU A 254 2.53 10.26 4.33
N GLY A 255 1.65 9.26 4.30
CA GLY A 255 2.04 7.87 4.52
C GLY A 255 3.01 7.32 3.48
N TYR A 256 2.93 7.80 2.24
CA TYR A 256 3.76 7.31 1.12
C TYR A 256 5.26 7.32 1.38
N CYS A 257 5.76 8.34 2.08
CA CYS A 257 7.20 8.44 2.39
C CYS A 257 7.66 7.44 3.46
N GLY A 258 6.74 6.72 4.10
CA GLY A 258 7.03 5.68 5.08
C GLY A 258 6.84 4.25 4.59
N MET A 259 6.28 4.01 3.39
CA MET A 259 5.86 2.66 2.97
C MET A 259 6.99 1.81 2.39
N PRO A 260 7.49 0.78 3.10
CA PRO A 260 8.69 0.09 2.64
C PRO A 260 8.50 -0.62 1.31
N HIS A 261 7.35 -1.28 1.12
CA HIS A 261 7.03 -2.00 -0.10
C HIS A 261 6.97 -1.08 -1.33
N ILE A 262 6.47 0.17 -1.20
CA ILE A 262 6.46 1.16 -2.28
C ILE A 262 7.87 1.71 -2.52
N LEU A 263 8.55 2.13 -1.44
CA LEU A 263 9.87 2.78 -1.52
C LEU A 263 10.95 1.85 -2.12
N LEU A 264 10.83 0.53 -1.92
CA LEU A 264 11.68 -0.46 -2.58
C LEU A 264 11.58 -0.42 -4.11
N ARG A 265 10.41 -0.10 -4.68
CA ARG A 265 10.28 0.05 -6.15
C ARG A 265 11.09 1.24 -6.65
N PHE A 266 11.14 2.34 -5.88
CA PHE A 266 12.00 3.48 -6.23
C PHE A 266 13.47 3.11 -6.21
N MET A 267 13.91 2.33 -5.23
CA MET A 267 15.29 1.82 -5.15
C MET A 267 15.62 0.86 -6.31
N ALA A 268 14.64 0.14 -6.84
CA ALA A 268 14.82 -0.90 -7.85
C ALA A 268 14.79 -0.43 -9.32
N ILE A 269 14.44 0.83 -9.60
CA ILE A 269 14.46 1.35 -10.98
C ILE A 269 15.89 1.36 -11.54
N ALA A 270 16.08 0.94 -12.79
CA ALA A 270 17.42 0.86 -13.37
C ALA A 270 18.05 2.25 -13.63
N ASP A 271 17.25 3.16 -14.16
CA ASP A 271 17.69 4.48 -14.62
C ASP A 271 16.94 5.57 -13.84
N ASP A 272 17.65 6.32 -12.99
CA ASP A 272 17.08 7.39 -12.18
C ASP A 272 16.52 8.54 -13.05
N LYS A 273 17.01 8.71 -14.28
CA LYS A 273 16.51 9.72 -15.22
C LYS A 273 15.08 9.37 -15.69
N LYS A 274 14.72 8.09 -15.70
CA LYS A 274 13.38 7.60 -16.07
C LYS A 274 12.35 7.67 -14.94
N ILE A 275 12.74 8.11 -13.74
CA ILE A 275 11.79 8.34 -12.63
C ILE A 275 10.72 9.37 -13.02
N LYS A 276 11.04 10.37 -13.86
CA LYS A 276 10.05 11.35 -14.34
C LYS A 276 8.93 10.70 -15.16
N VAL A 277 9.26 9.70 -15.98
CA VAL A 277 8.27 8.94 -16.75
C VAL A 277 7.41 8.12 -15.80
N SER A 278 8.04 7.39 -14.88
CA SER A 278 7.37 6.56 -13.89
C SER A 278 6.40 7.37 -13.04
N ARG A 279 6.81 8.56 -12.56
CA ARG A 279 5.95 9.50 -11.84
C ARG A 279 4.68 9.84 -12.60
N ARG A 280 4.80 10.21 -13.88
CA ARG A 280 3.64 10.63 -14.68
C ARG A 280 2.64 9.48 -14.83
N ILE A 281 3.14 8.29 -15.13
CA ILE A 281 2.31 7.08 -15.25
C ILE A 281 1.59 6.80 -13.92
N ALA A 282 2.36 6.74 -12.83
CA ALA A 282 1.85 6.47 -11.50
C ALA A 282 0.78 7.48 -11.07
N SER A 283 1.10 8.78 -11.09
CA SER A 283 0.18 9.83 -10.64
C SER A 283 -1.08 9.91 -11.50
N THR A 284 -0.98 9.74 -12.83
CA THR A 284 -2.16 9.71 -13.70
C THR A 284 -3.05 8.51 -13.37
N TRP A 285 -2.46 7.33 -13.19
CA TRP A 285 -3.22 6.13 -12.86
C TRP A 285 -3.89 6.21 -11.50
N VAL A 286 -3.20 6.72 -10.46
CA VAL A 286 -3.79 6.93 -9.12
C VAL A 286 -4.98 7.88 -9.16
N VAL A 287 -4.84 9.05 -9.79
CA VAL A 287 -5.94 10.02 -9.88
C VAL A 287 -7.16 9.42 -10.56
N ILE A 288 -6.96 8.71 -11.68
CA ILE A 288 -8.06 8.09 -12.42
C ILE A 288 -8.69 6.95 -11.61
N SER A 289 -7.88 6.00 -11.13
CA SER A 289 -8.38 4.81 -10.44
C SER A 289 -9.13 5.15 -9.15
N MET A 290 -8.60 6.08 -8.35
CA MET A 290 -9.24 6.53 -7.12
C MET A 290 -10.50 7.34 -7.38
N GLY A 291 -10.46 8.24 -8.38
CA GLY A 291 -11.64 9.00 -8.78
C GLY A 291 -12.77 8.07 -9.23
N VAL A 292 -12.44 7.04 -10.03
CA VAL A 292 -13.40 6.02 -10.44
C VAL A 292 -13.90 5.19 -9.26
N ALA A 293 -13.04 4.80 -8.32
CA ALA A 293 -13.46 4.06 -7.13
C ALA A 293 -14.44 4.85 -6.25
N VAL A 294 -14.18 6.14 -6.01
CA VAL A 294 -15.12 7.02 -5.30
C VAL A 294 -16.45 7.13 -6.07
N LEU A 295 -16.39 7.33 -7.39
CA LEU A 295 -17.59 7.37 -8.23
C LEU A 295 -18.38 6.05 -8.18
N ILE A 296 -17.72 4.90 -8.16
CA ILE A 296 -18.40 3.60 -8.01
C ILE A 296 -19.13 3.53 -6.68
N GLY A 297 -18.58 4.03 -5.58
CA GLY A 297 -19.28 4.10 -4.30
C GLY A 297 -20.53 5.00 -4.36
N VAL A 298 -20.41 6.16 -5.00
CA VAL A 298 -21.51 7.12 -5.19
C VAL A 298 -22.62 6.55 -6.09
N LEU A 299 -22.27 6.12 -7.30
CA LEU A 299 -23.21 5.61 -8.29
C LEU A 299 -23.73 4.21 -7.93
N GLY A 300 -22.95 3.45 -7.18
CA GLY A 300 -23.29 2.13 -6.69
C GLY A 300 -24.51 2.13 -5.77
N TYR A 301 -24.84 3.27 -5.14
CA TYR A 301 -26.11 3.41 -4.40
C TYR A 301 -27.34 3.17 -5.29
N ALA A 302 -27.35 3.75 -6.50
CA ALA A 302 -28.47 3.60 -7.42
C ALA A 302 -28.62 2.14 -7.87
N VAL A 303 -27.50 1.47 -8.16
CA VAL A 303 -27.50 0.03 -8.48
C VAL A 303 -27.97 -0.80 -7.30
N ALA A 304 -27.43 -0.55 -6.10
CA ALA A 304 -27.81 -1.28 -4.89
C ALA A 304 -29.31 -1.15 -4.58
N LYS A 305 -29.90 0.01 -4.87
CA LYS A 305 -31.33 0.22 -4.76
C LYS A 305 -32.11 -0.55 -5.83
N ASN A 306 -31.73 -0.43 -7.09
CA ASN A 306 -32.46 -1.01 -8.22
C ASN A 306 -32.41 -2.55 -8.22
N GLU A 307 -31.28 -3.13 -7.82
CA GLU A 307 -31.09 -4.58 -7.70
C GLU A 307 -31.55 -5.14 -6.34
N GLY A 308 -32.06 -4.29 -5.43
CA GLY A 308 -32.60 -4.72 -4.13
C GLY A 308 -31.56 -5.06 -3.07
N TYR A 309 -30.27 -4.76 -3.28
CA TYR A 309 -29.19 -5.05 -2.34
C TYR A 309 -29.33 -4.35 -1.00
N LEU A 310 -29.90 -3.14 -0.98
CA LEU A 310 -30.14 -2.40 0.26
C LEU A 310 -31.11 -3.10 1.21
N GLY A 311 -31.92 -4.04 0.72
CA GLY A 311 -32.85 -4.83 1.54
C GLY A 311 -32.23 -6.10 2.14
N MET A 312 -30.97 -6.43 1.81
CA MET A 312 -30.30 -7.62 2.35
C MET A 312 -29.88 -7.38 3.80
N SER A 313 -30.15 -8.33 4.69
CA SER A 313 -29.76 -8.24 6.11
C SER A 313 -28.25 -8.11 6.30
N ASN A 314 -27.47 -8.67 5.38
CA ASN A 314 -26.00 -8.71 5.43
C ASN A 314 -25.38 -7.83 4.33
N PHE A 315 -26.07 -6.76 3.91
CA PHE A 315 -25.50 -5.83 2.96
C PHE A 315 -24.26 -5.15 3.55
N ASP A 316 -23.15 -5.27 2.84
CA ASP A 316 -21.87 -4.67 3.20
C ASP A 316 -21.44 -3.78 2.02
N PRO A 317 -21.41 -2.44 2.21
CA PRO A 317 -20.96 -1.49 1.19
C PRO A 317 -19.57 -1.74 0.63
N GLU A 318 -18.65 -2.33 1.40
CA GLU A 318 -17.32 -2.68 0.88
C GLU A 318 -17.41 -3.81 -0.18
N ARG A 319 -18.56 -4.48 -0.29
CA ARG A 319 -18.80 -5.56 -1.26
C ARG A 319 -19.54 -5.07 -2.52
N ILE A 320 -19.78 -3.76 -2.68
CA ILE A 320 -20.58 -3.22 -3.80
C ILE A 320 -20.06 -3.67 -5.17
N ILE A 321 -18.74 -3.67 -5.39
CA ILE A 321 -18.15 -4.15 -6.65
C ILE A 321 -18.38 -5.65 -6.86
N VAL A 322 -18.37 -6.44 -5.78
CA VAL A 322 -18.64 -7.89 -5.83
C VAL A 322 -20.09 -8.15 -6.22
N TYR A 323 -21.04 -7.42 -5.62
CA TYR A 323 -22.45 -7.50 -5.97
C TYR A 323 -22.71 -7.12 -7.43
N ILE A 324 -22.05 -6.06 -7.92
CA ILE A 324 -22.15 -5.65 -9.32
C ILE A 324 -21.58 -6.72 -10.27
N ALA A 325 -20.42 -7.29 -9.94
CA ALA A 325 -19.82 -8.35 -10.73
C ALA A 325 -20.74 -9.60 -10.78
N ASP A 326 -21.40 -9.93 -9.66
CA ASP A 326 -22.39 -10.99 -9.60
C ASP A 326 -23.62 -10.68 -10.49
N THR A 327 -24.16 -9.46 -10.47
CA THR A 327 -25.24 -9.04 -11.41
C THR A 327 -24.82 -9.24 -12.86
N ILE A 328 -23.66 -8.68 -13.23
CA ILE A 328 -23.13 -8.75 -14.60
C ILE A 328 -22.99 -10.22 -15.03
N SER A 329 -22.54 -11.09 -14.12
CA SER A 329 -22.32 -12.49 -14.42
C SER A 329 -23.58 -13.30 -14.75
N LYS A 330 -24.75 -12.77 -14.41
CA LYS A 330 -26.05 -13.41 -14.64
C LYS A 330 -26.68 -13.03 -15.98
N ILE A 331 -26.16 -12.00 -16.68
CA ILE A 331 -26.78 -11.48 -17.90
C ILE A 331 -26.65 -12.47 -19.07
N ASN A 332 -25.44 -12.88 -19.42
CA ASN A 332 -25.16 -13.82 -20.51
C ASN A 332 -23.74 -14.44 -20.34
N PRO A 333 -23.35 -15.46 -21.13
CA PRO A 333 -22.05 -16.10 -21.00
C PRO A 333 -20.84 -15.16 -21.14
N PHE A 334 -20.89 -14.19 -22.04
CA PHE A 334 -19.81 -13.21 -22.20
C PHE A 334 -19.71 -12.27 -21.00
N ALA A 335 -20.85 -11.82 -20.48
CA ALA A 335 -20.92 -11.02 -19.25
C ALA A 335 -20.43 -11.81 -18.02
N ALA A 336 -20.61 -13.14 -17.97
CA ALA A 336 -20.00 -13.98 -16.94
C ALA A 336 -18.47 -13.97 -16.96
N ILE A 337 -17.84 -13.92 -18.14
CA ILE A 337 -16.39 -13.76 -18.26
C ILE A 337 -15.98 -12.38 -17.73
N ILE A 338 -16.72 -11.33 -18.07
CA ILE A 338 -16.49 -9.97 -17.56
C ILE A 338 -16.63 -9.92 -16.03
N GLY A 339 -17.67 -10.54 -15.47
CA GLY A 339 -17.85 -10.67 -14.03
C GLY A 339 -16.65 -11.36 -13.39
N GLY A 340 -16.19 -12.49 -13.96
CA GLY A 340 -14.96 -13.16 -13.53
C GLY A 340 -13.70 -12.30 -13.63
N LEU A 341 -13.59 -11.43 -14.64
CA LEU A 341 -12.48 -10.50 -14.80
C LEU A 341 -12.49 -9.40 -13.72
N ILE A 342 -13.67 -8.85 -13.39
CA ILE A 342 -13.81 -7.86 -12.31
C ILE A 342 -13.37 -8.46 -10.98
N LEU A 343 -13.84 -9.68 -10.68
CA LEU A 343 -13.48 -10.40 -9.46
C LEU A 343 -11.98 -10.75 -9.42
N SER A 344 -11.42 -11.09 -10.58
CA SER A 344 -9.97 -11.25 -10.75
C SER A 344 -9.22 -9.94 -10.50
N GLY A 345 -9.81 -8.78 -10.81
CA GLY A 345 -9.26 -7.46 -10.47
C GLY A 345 -9.20 -7.21 -8.96
N ILE A 346 -10.22 -7.63 -8.20
CA ILE A 346 -10.20 -7.57 -6.73
C ILE A 346 -9.08 -8.47 -6.20
N LEU A 347 -9.02 -9.74 -6.64
CA LEU A 347 -7.94 -10.65 -6.27
C LEU A 347 -6.57 -10.10 -6.67
N ALA A 348 -6.45 -9.51 -7.85
CA ALA A 348 -5.23 -8.88 -8.34
C ALA A 348 -4.71 -7.80 -7.39
N SER A 349 -5.57 -6.87 -6.99
CA SER A 349 -5.22 -5.82 -6.02
C SER A 349 -4.81 -6.38 -4.66
N THR A 350 -5.49 -7.43 -4.19
CA THR A 350 -5.15 -8.05 -2.91
C THR A 350 -3.81 -8.78 -2.96
N MET A 351 -3.58 -9.56 -4.03
CA MET A 351 -2.40 -10.39 -4.18
C MET A 351 -1.14 -9.55 -4.40
N SER A 352 -1.20 -8.48 -5.20
CA SER A 352 -0.06 -7.57 -5.43
C SER A 352 0.42 -6.95 -4.11
N THR A 353 -0.51 -6.38 -3.33
CA THR A 353 -0.17 -5.75 -2.06
C THR A 353 0.29 -6.75 -1.01
N ALA A 354 -0.49 -7.81 -0.74
CA ALA A 354 -0.16 -8.77 0.29
C ALA A 354 1.18 -9.46 0.00
N SER A 355 1.45 -9.84 -1.25
CA SER A 355 2.74 -10.43 -1.61
C SER A 355 3.90 -9.45 -1.46
N GLY A 356 3.73 -8.19 -1.88
CA GLY A 356 4.75 -7.14 -1.72
C GLY A 356 5.08 -6.85 -0.25
N GLN A 357 4.08 -6.83 0.62
CA GLN A 357 4.22 -6.61 2.06
C GLN A 357 4.87 -7.80 2.76
N MET A 358 4.38 -9.01 2.48
CA MET A 358 4.95 -10.24 3.03
C MET A 358 6.41 -10.41 2.59
N LEU A 359 6.74 -10.08 1.34
CA LEU A 359 8.12 -10.11 0.86
C LEU A 359 9.00 -9.09 1.59
N ALA A 360 8.55 -7.84 1.70
CA ALA A 360 9.28 -6.79 2.42
C ALA A 360 9.45 -7.10 3.92
N ALA A 361 8.45 -7.73 4.55
CA ALA A 361 8.55 -8.20 5.92
C ALA A 361 9.54 -9.37 6.05
N SER A 362 9.47 -10.33 5.12
CA SER A 362 10.34 -11.50 5.12
C SER A 362 11.81 -11.13 4.92
N SER A 363 12.11 -10.14 4.06
CA SER A 363 13.46 -9.61 3.89
C SER A 363 13.91 -8.86 5.14
N SER A 364 13.03 -8.07 5.76
CA SER A 364 13.33 -7.37 7.00
C SER A 364 13.65 -8.32 8.16
N VAL A 365 12.95 -9.46 8.25
CA VAL A 365 13.27 -10.46 9.29
C VAL A 365 14.51 -11.27 8.92
N SER A 366 14.57 -11.86 7.73
CA SER A 366 15.67 -12.73 7.34
C SER A 366 17.00 -11.98 7.21
N GLU A 367 17.02 -10.90 6.44
CA GLU A 367 18.23 -10.15 6.13
C GLU A 367 18.57 -9.20 7.27
N ASN A 368 17.61 -8.40 7.74
CA ASN A 368 17.95 -7.36 8.68
C ASN A 368 18.02 -7.91 10.12
N LEU A 369 16.92 -8.49 10.62
CA LEU A 369 16.87 -8.95 12.00
C LEU A 369 17.75 -10.18 12.24
N VAL A 370 17.68 -11.20 11.39
CA VAL A 370 18.42 -12.45 11.63
C VAL A 370 19.84 -12.38 11.08
N HIS A 371 20.05 -12.10 9.79
CA HIS A 371 21.40 -12.10 9.23
C HIS A 371 22.27 -10.98 9.81
N ARG A 372 21.91 -9.71 9.59
CA ARG A 372 22.78 -8.59 9.93
C ARG A 372 22.87 -8.32 11.44
N PHE A 373 21.82 -8.62 12.21
CA PHE A 373 21.80 -8.34 13.65
C PHE A 373 22.15 -9.57 14.53
N PHE A 374 21.49 -10.72 14.37
CA PHE A 374 21.72 -11.90 15.23
C PHE A 374 22.78 -12.89 14.72
N TYR A 375 22.89 -13.13 13.41
CA TYR A 375 23.69 -14.21 12.82
C TYR A 375 24.39 -13.78 11.52
N LYS A 376 25.50 -13.04 11.69
CA LYS A 376 26.24 -12.36 10.63
C LYS A 376 26.87 -13.27 9.57
N ASP A 377 27.12 -14.53 9.88
CA ASP A 377 27.70 -15.52 8.96
C ASP A 377 26.67 -16.54 8.46
N MET A 378 25.39 -16.14 8.38
CA MET A 378 24.32 -17.05 7.98
C MET A 378 24.45 -17.49 6.51
N PRO A 379 24.43 -18.81 6.21
CA PRO A 379 24.39 -19.30 4.84
C PRO A 379 23.10 -18.88 4.11
N ALA A 380 23.21 -18.53 2.83
CA ALA A 380 22.07 -18.08 2.00
C ALA A 380 20.86 -19.04 2.02
N LYS A 381 21.10 -20.36 2.06
CA LYS A 381 20.03 -21.37 2.17
C LYS A 381 19.20 -21.22 3.47
N LYS A 382 19.84 -20.90 4.60
CA LYS A 382 19.16 -20.65 5.88
C LYS A 382 18.38 -19.34 5.85
N GLY A 383 18.92 -18.30 5.23
CA GLY A 383 18.21 -17.03 5.03
C GLY A 383 16.89 -17.23 4.27
N ILE A 384 16.94 -17.92 3.13
CA ILE A 384 15.71 -18.23 2.36
C ILE A 384 14.70 -19.02 3.22
N LEU A 385 15.16 -19.98 4.04
CA LEU A 385 14.27 -20.73 4.94
C LEU A 385 13.61 -19.81 5.98
N ILE A 386 14.37 -18.92 6.61
CA ILE A 386 13.83 -17.95 7.58
C ILE A 386 12.83 -17.02 6.92
N ALA A 387 13.14 -16.48 5.74
CA ALA A 387 12.20 -15.66 4.98
C ALA A 387 10.87 -16.40 4.74
N ARG A 388 10.92 -17.68 4.35
CA ARG A 388 9.72 -18.53 4.16
C ARG A 388 8.94 -18.75 5.46
N ILE A 389 9.62 -19.01 6.57
CA ILE A 389 8.99 -19.16 7.89
C ILE A 389 8.33 -17.84 8.32
N THR A 390 8.98 -16.70 8.06
CA THR A 390 8.40 -15.37 8.33
C THR A 390 7.13 -15.15 7.53
N VAL A 391 7.11 -15.47 6.23
CA VAL A 391 5.90 -15.37 5.40
C VAL A 391 4.77 -16.19 6.03
N LEU A 392 5.02 -17.46 6.40
CA LEU A 392 4.01 -18.32 7.03
C LEU A 392 3.52 -17.77 8.38
N GLY A 393 4.43 -17.23 9.21
CA GLY A 393 4.06 -16.58 10.47
C GLY A 393 3.15 -15.37 10.27
N ILE A 394 3.46 -14.52 9.27
CA ILE A 394 2.63 -13.38 8.90
C ILE A 394 1.28 -13.86 8.34
N THR A 395 1.24 -14.95 7.57
CA THR A 395 -0.02 -15.54 7.10
C THR A 395 -0.93 -15.92 8.27
N ILE A 396 -0.39 -16.64 9.26
CA ILE A 396 -1.14 -17.11 10.43
C ILE A 396 -1.66 -15.92 11.24
N LEU A 397 -0.78 -14.96 11.56
CA LEU A 397 -1.18 -13.76 12.29
C LEU A 397 -2.20 -12.94 11.49
N GLY A 398 -1.98 -12.76 10.19
CA GLY A 398 -2.92 -12.07 9.31
C GLY A 398 -4.31 -12.72 9.30
N CYS A 399 -4.39 -14.06 9.29
CA CYS A 399 -5.68 -14.77 9.40
C CYS A 399 -6.36 -14.54 10.75
N ILE A 400 -5.60 -14.49 11.84
CA ILE A 400 -6.14 -14.16 13.18
C ILE A 400 -6.70 -12.74 13.20
N PHE A 401 -5.97 -11.76 12.65
CA PHE A 401 -6.45 -10.38 12.57
C PHE A 401 -7.64 -10.20 11.61
N ALA A 402 -7.73 -11.01 10.55
CA ALA A 402 -8.83 -11.00 9.59
C ALA A 402 -10.04 -11.84 10.03
N TRP A 403 -10.00 -12.48 11.20
CA TRP A 403 -10.97 -13.49 11.60
C TRP A 403 -12.40 -12.96 11.69
N ASN A 404 -12.58 -11.70 12.12
CA ASN A 404 -13.89 -11.09 12.19
C ASN A 404 -14.34 -10.61 10.79
N PRO A 405 -15.40 -11.22 10.19
CA PRO A 405 -15.88 -10.89 8.84
C PRO A 405 -16.48 -9.49 8.70
N ASP A 406 -16.89 -8.88 9.81
CA ASP A 406 -17.52 -7.55 9.83
C ASP A 406 -16.49 -6.42 9.92
N SER A 407 -15.19 -6.75 9.99
CA SER A 407 -14.13 -5.75 10.04
C SER A 407 -14.09 -4.95 8.72
N SER A 408 -13.93 -3.63 8.83
CA SER A 408 -13.74 -2.76 7.66
C SER A 408 -12.34 -2.91 7.09
N ILE A 409 -12.26 -3.23 5.80
CA ILE A 409 -11.03 -3.26 5.02
C ILE A 409 -10.37 -1.88 5.05
N PHE A 410 -11.15 -0.81 4.82
CA PHE A 410 -10.63 0.55 4.81
C PHE A 410 -9.98 0.94 6.15
N ARG A 411 -10.63 0.63 7.28
CA ARG A 411 -10.12 0.99 8.61
C ARG A 411 -8.88 0.20 9.01
N ILE A 412 -8.81 -1.10 8.66
CA ILE A 412 -7.61 -1.92 8.91
C ILE A 412 -6.41 -1.37 8.13
N VAL A 413 -6.62 -1.04 6.85
CA VAL A 413 -5.58 -0.45 5.98
C VAL A 413 -5.14 0.91 6.50
N SER A 414 -6.10 1.76 6.88
CA SER A 414 -5.86 3.08 7.46
C SER A 414 -4.93 3.00 8.67
N PHE A 415 -5.18 2.09 9.61
CA PHE A 415 -4.36 1.95 10.80
C PHE A 415 -2.91 1.52 10.48
N ALA A 416 -2.75 0.51 9.61
CA ALA A 416 -1.43 0.06 9.19
C ALA A 416 -0.66 1.14 8.41
N TRP A 417 -1.37 1.87 7.54
CA TRP A 417 -0.85 2.98 6.75
C TRP A 417 -0.34 4.10 7.66
N ALA A 418 -1.12 4.45 8.69
CA ALA A 418 -0.74 5.45 9.68
C ALA A 418 0.53 5.05 10.45
N GLY A 419 0.62 3.77 10.85
CA GLY A 419 1.79 3.18 11.49
C GLY A 419 3.11 3.43 10.78
N PHE A 420 3.16 3.07 9.50
CA PHE A 420 4.33 3.29 8.65
C PHE A 420 4.58 4.77 8.37
N GLY A 421 3.52 5.51 8.06
CA GLY A 421 3.61 6.94 7.79
C GLY A 421 4.26 7.70 8.95
N ALA A 422 3.84 7.43 10.19
CA ALA A 422 4.39 8.09 11.37
C ALA A 422 5.77 7.58 11.78
N SER A 423 6.03 6.27 11.66
CA SER A 423 7.31 5.68 12.07
C SER A 423 8.44 6.01 11.09
N PHE A 424 8.20 5.85 9.79
CA PHE A 424 9.25 5.94 8.77
C PHE A 424 9.16 7.20 7.91
N GLY A 425 7.98 7.80 7.77
CA GLY A 425 7.82 9.00 6.93
C GLY A 425 8.71 10.16 7.36
N PRO A 426 8.64 10.62 8.64
CA PRO A 426 9.53 11.67 9.14
C PRO A 426 11.00 11.31 8.98
N LEU A 427 11.38 10.07 9.31
CA LEU A 427 12.76 9.62 9.19
C LEU A 427 13.24 9.62 7.74
N MET A 428 12.41 9.18 6.78
CA MET A 428 12.75 9.16 5.37
C MET A 428 13.02 10.57 4.84
N LEU A 429 12.14 11.54 5.17
CA LEU A 429 12.35 12.93 4.78
C LEU A 429 13.61 13.51 5.41
N CYS A 430 13.83 13.29 6.71
CA CYS A 430 15.05 13.73 7.40
C CYS A 430 16.31 13.08 6.83
N SER A 431 16.25 11.79 6.50
CA SER A 431 17.37 11.03 5.91
C SER A 431 17.81 11.61 4.56
N LEU A 432 16.86 12.03 3.74
CA LEU A 432 17.09 12.51 2.37
C LEU A 432 17.41 14.01 2.27
N PHE A 433 16.95 14.82 3.22
CA PHE A 433 16.99 16.28 3.09
C PHE A 433 17.59 17.00 4.29
N TRP A 434 17.68 16.38 5.47
CA TRP A 434 18.16 17.04 6.67
C TRP A 434 19.49 16.48 7.15
N ARG A 435 20.56 17.20 6.76
CA ARG A 435 21.96 16.86 7.07
C ARG A 435 22.19 16.59 8.56
N LYS A 436 21.54 17.34 9.46
CA LYS A 436 21.80 17.32 10.91
C LYS A 436 21.18 16.13 11.65
N THR A 437 20.48 15.24 10.97
CA THR A 437 19.90 14.04 11.60
C THR A 437 21.01 13.07 12.02
N ASN A 438 20.95 12.55 13.24
CA ASN A 438 21.88 11.53 13.73
C ASN A 438 21.17 10.23 14.15
N LEU A 439 21.94 9.19 14.49
CA LEU A 439 21.39 7.87 14.82
C LEU A 439 20.43 7.90 16.02
N LYS A 440 20.75 8.68 17.07
CA LYS A 440 19.90 8.78 18.27
C LYS A 440 18.57 9.44 17.94
N GLY A 441 18.59 10.52 17.16
CA GLY A 441 17.38 11.18 16.66
C GLY A 441 16.55 10.28 15.76
N ALA A 442 17.21 9.51 14.88
CA ALA A 442 16.54 8.54 14.02
C ALA A 442 15.80 7.46 14.82
N VAL A 443 16.49 6.82 15.79
CA VAL A 443 15.89 5.80 16.65
C VAL A 443 14.74 6.37 17.48
N ALA A 444 14.95 7.53 18.12
CA ALA A 444 13.93 8.17 18.94
C ALA A 444 12.68 8.53 18.13
N GLY A 445 12.87 9.07 16.92
CA GLY A 445 11.78 9.44 16.02
C GLY A 445 10.94 8.28 15.52
N VAL A 446 11.61 7.20 15.11
CA VAL A 446 10.93 5.98 14.64
C VAL A 446 10.08 5.36 15.75
N LEU A 447 10.65 5.23 16.95
CA LEU A 447 9.94 4.70 18.10
C LEU A 447 8.80 5.62 18.54
N SER A 448 9.06 6.93 18.66
CA SER A 448 8.06 7.89 19.13
C SER A 448 6.89 8.02 18.16
N GLY A 449 7.16 8.07 16.84
CA GLY A 449 6.13 8.08 15.81
C GLY A 449 5.27 6.81 15.82
N GLY A 450 5.91 5.63 15.90
CA GLY A 450 5.20 4.35 15.96
C GLY A 450 4.38 4.16 17.23
N ILE A 451 4.92 4.52 18.41
CA ILE A 451 4.19 4.46 19.68
C ILE A 451 3.02 5.45 19.69
N MET A 452 3.23 6.65 19.14
CA MET A 452 2.18 7.68 19.11
C MET A 452 0.96 7.24 18.30
N ILE A 453 1.09 6.35 17.32
CA ILE A 453 -0.07 5.79 16.61
C ILE A 453 -1.00 5.03 17.54
N PHE A 454 -0.47 4.19 18.43
CA PHE A 454 -1.28 3.45 19.41
C PHE A 454 -1.84 4.38 20.48
N VAL A 455 -1.01 5.28 21.00
CA VAL A 455 -1.43 6.28 22.00
C VAL A 455 -2.55 7.15 21.42
N TRP A 456 -2.38 7.66 20.21
CA TRP A 456 -3.37 8.51 19.58
C TRP A 456 -4.66 7.75 19.28
N LYS A 457 -4.57 6.56 18.66
CA LYS A 457 -5.75 5.78 18.28
C LYS A 457 -6.59 5.33 19.47
N PHE A 458 -5.94 4.83 20.52
CA PHE A 458 -6.65 4.14 21.61
C PHE A 458 -6.86 5.00 22.86
N LEU A 459 -6.09 6.10 23.05
CA LEU A 459 -6.19 6.94 24.24
C LEU A 459 -6.64 8.38 23.94
N ILE A 460 -6.18 8.99 22.84
CA ILE A 460 -6.43 10.42 22.56
C ILE A 460 -7.64 10.62 21.64
N ALA A 461 -7.71 9.94 20.50
CA ALA A 461 -8.80 10.06 19.55
C ALA A 461 -10.19 9.76 20.15
N PRO A 462 -10.35 8.79 21.07
CA PRO A 462 -11.63 8.55 21.75
C PRO A 462 -12.14 9.71 22.61
N LEU A 463 -11.29 10.69 22.96
CA LEU A 463 -11.73 11.91 23.67
C LEU A 463 -12.64 12.80 22.81
N GLY A 464 -12.67 12.58 21.49
CA GLY A 464 -13.54 13.30 20.56
C GLY A 464 -13.13 14.75 20.31
N GLY A 465 -14.02 15.50 19.66
CA GLY A 465 -13.77 16.90 19.28
C GLY A 465 -12.51 17.05 18.44
N VAL A 466 -11.64 18.01 18.81
CA VAL A 466 -10.38 18.28 18.10
C VAL A 466 -9.36 17.14 18.15
N PHE A 467 -9.52 16.19 19.09
CA PHE A 467 -8.64 15.03 19.23
C PHE A 467 -9.07 13.86 18.35
N GLY A 468 -10.34 13.81 17.93
CA GLY A 468 -10.94 12.74 17.13
C GLY A 468 -10.50 12.70 15.66
N ILE A 469 -9.29 13.14 15.36
CA ILE A 469 -8.72 13.19 14.02
C ILE A 469 -7.89 11.94 13.72
N TYR A 470 -7.67 11.67 12.44
CA TYR A 470 -6.88 10.53 11.98
C TYR A 470 -5.46 10.56 12.55
N GLU A 471 -5.07 9.44 13.19
CA GLU A 471 -3.87 9.28 14.00
C GLU A 471 -2.54 9.53 13.27
N LEU A 472 -2.52 9.42 11.94
CA LEU A 472 -1.31 9.64 11.14
C LEU A 472 -0.78 11.08 11.28
N LEU A 473 -1.63 12.09 11.12
CA LEU A 473 -1.20 13.49 11.11
C LEU A 473 -0.45 13.88 12.41
N PRO A 474 -1.04 13.74 13.60
CA PRO A 474 -0.37 14.12 14.85
C PRO A 474 0.85 13.24 15.13
N SER A 475 0.79 11.94 14.85
CA SER A 475 1.91 11.01 15.09
C SER A 475 3.10 11.30 14.18
N PHE A 476 2.86 11.68 12.91
CA PHE A 476 3.89 12.10 11.98
C PHE A 476 4.60 13.37 12.46
N VAL A 477 3.83 14.40 12.85
CA VAL A 477 4.39 15.65 13.36
C VAL A 477 5.17 15.42 14.64
N PHE A 478 4.65 14.59 15.55
CA PHE A 478 5.34 14.23 16.78
C PHE A 478 6.66 13.50 16.52
N GLY A 479 6.66 12.49 15.65
CA GLY A 479 7.87 11.78 15.23
C GLY A 479 8.91 12.74 14.65
N LEU A 480 8.51 13.65 13.75
CA LEU A 480 9.39 14.66 13.17
C LEU A 480 10.01 15.59 14.22
N ILE A 481 9.21 16.09 15.16
CA ILE A 481 9.68 16.95 16.25
C ILE A 481 10.71 16.21 17.10
N VAL A 482 10.45 14.95 17.47
CA VAL A 482 11.37 14.14 18.27
C VAL A 482 12.69 13.91 17.52
N ILE A 483 12.66 13.62 16.21
CA ILE A 483 13.89 13.51 15.38
C ILE A 483 14.71 14.78 15.50
N ILE A 484 14.07 15.95 15.34
CA ILE A 484 14.75 17.24 15.34
C ILE A 484 15.36 17.53 16.70
N ILE A 485 14.57 17.45 17.76
CA ILE A 485 15.00 17.75 19.13
C ILE A 485 16.15 16.83 19.54
N VAL A 486 15.99 15.52 19.39
CA VAL A 486 17.00 14.56 19.84
C VAL A 486 18.27 14.66 19.01
N SER A 487 18.19 14.87 17.70
CA SER A 487 19.39 15.04 16.86
C SER A 487 20.21 16.26 17.29
N LEU A 488 19.55 17.39 17.55
CA LEU A 488 20.22 18.62 17.98
C LEU A 488 20.76 18.51 19.43
N ALA A 489 19.97 17.95 20.34
CA ALA A 489 20.35 17.79 21.74
C ALA A 489 21.49 16.79 21.94
N THR A 490 21.72 15.89 20.98
CA THR A 490 22.77 14.86 21.07
C THR A 490 23.97 15.11 20.16
N GLY A 491 24.16 16.35 19.69
CA GLY A 491 25.39 16.79 19.03
C GLY A 491 25.43 16.66 17.51
N GLY A 492 24.32 16.30 16.84
CA GLY A 492 24.28 16.13 15.39
C GLY A 492 24.97 14.83 14.90
N PRO A 493 25.16 14.67 13.58
CA PRO A 493 25.75 13.46 13.00
C PRO A 493 27.27 13.46 13.15
N ASP A 494 27.85 12.27 13.19
CA ASP A 494 29.30 12.09 13.07
C ASP A 494 29.80 12.65 11.74
N GLU A 495 31.07 13.06 11.69
CA GLU A 495 31.68 13.73 10.54
C GLU A 495 31.62 12.87 9.27
N GLU A 496 31.89 11.56 9.38
CA GLU A 496 31.77 10.62 8.26
C GLU A 496 30.35 10.54 7.70
N VAL A 497 29.34 10.51 8.58
CA VAL A 497 27.92 10.47 8.20
C VAL A 497 27.50 11.76 7.50
N ALA A 498 28.01 12.90 7.99
CA ALA A 498 27.75 14.21 7.40
C ALA A 498 28.43 14.36 6.03
N LYS A 499 29.69 13.91 5.90
CA LYS A 499 30.44 13.91 4.64
C LYS A 499 29.75 13.06 3.58
N LYS A 500 29.33 11.84 3.93
CA LYS A 500 28.60 10.95 3.00
C LYS A 500 27.28 11.57 2.53
N PHE A 501 26.58 12.28 3.41
CA PHE A 501 25.40 13.04 3.01
C PHE A 501 25.74 14.13 1.99
N ASP A 502 26.80 14.90 2.23
CA ASP A 502 27.22 15.98 1.34
C ASP A 502 27.66 15.44 -0.04
N GLU A 503 28.34 14.30 -0.10
CA GLU A 503 28.71 13.58 -1.32
C GLU A 503 27.48 13.21 -2.16
N VAL A 504 26.47 12.56 -1.54
CA VAL A 504 25.22 12.23 -2.25
C VAL A 504 24.49 13.48 -2.72
N MET A 505 24.49 14.56 -1.93
CA MET A 505 23.87 15.82 -2.33
C MET A 505 24.60 16.50 -3.50
N ALA A 506 25.92 16.32 -3.61
CA ALA A 506 26.72 16.80 -4.74
C ALA A 506 26.36 16.04 -6.03
N VAL A 507 26.35 14.71 -5.99
CA VAL A 507 25.95 13.84 -7.13
C VAL A 507 24.54 14.21 -7.62
N ARG A 508 23.61 14.44 -6.69
CA ARG A 508 22.24 14.85 -7.03
C ARG A 508 22.17 16.18 -7.76
N LYS A 509 23.07 17.13 -7.45
CA LYS A 509 23.12 18.46 -8.08
C LYS A 509 23.81 18.41 -9.45
N SER A 510 24.85 17.61 -9.61
CA SER A 510 25.61 17.49 -10.87
C SER A 510 24.81 16.76 -11.96
N GLY A 511 23.94 15.81 -11.57
CA GLY A 511 23.18 15.00 -12.52
C GLY A 511 24.02 13.98 -13.32
N ILE A 512 25.29 13.87 -12.96
CA ILE A 512 26.26 12.87 -13.44
C ILE A 512 25.99 11.57 -12.67
N SER A 513 25.99 10.42 -13.35
CA SER A 513 25.75 9.16 -12.64
C SER A 513 26.94 8.82 -11.74
N ILE A 514 26.69 8.09 -10.64
CA ILE A 514 27.75 7.70 -9.68
C ILE A 514 28.89 6.95 -10.39
N ALA A 515 28.58 6.16 -11.43
CA ALA A 515 29.58 5.44 -12.21
C ALA A 515 30.50 6.36 -13.04
N GLU A 516 29.99 7.50 -13.51
CA GLU A 516 30.77 8.49 -14.23
C GLU A 516 31.60 9.35 -13.27
N ASP A 517 31.09 9.66 -12.07
CA ASP A 517 31.84 10.41 -11.05
C ASP A 517 33.01 9.58 -10.48
N ILE A 518 32.81 8.29 -10.16
CA ILE A 518 33.89 7.42 -9.69
C ILE A 518 34.98 7.27 -10.77
N ALA A 519 34.59 7.08 -12.03
CA ALA A 519 35.53 6.97 -13.16
C ALA A 519 36.28 8.28 -13.47
N ASN A 520 35.76 9.43 -13.03
CA ASN A 520 36.42 10.73 -13.18
C ASN A 520 37.32 11.09 -11.99
N VAL A 521 37.12 10.47 -10.82
CA VAL A 521 37.99 10.63 -9.64
C VAL A 521 39.22 9.70 -9.72
N GLU A 522 39.11 8.59 -10.46
CA GLU A 522 40.23 7.67 -10.75
C GLU A 522 41.11 8.10 -11.95
N LYS A 523 40.79 9.22 -12.60
CA LYS A 523 41.61 9.87 -13.63
C LYS A 523 42.21 11.15 -13.10
#